data_AF-A0A1L3I449-F1
#
_entry.id   AF-A0A1L3I449-F1
#
_cell.length_a   1.000
_cell.length_b   1.000
_cell.length_c   1.000
_cell.angle_alpha   90.00
_cell.angle_beta   90.00
_cell.angle_gamma   90.00
#
_symmetry.space_group_name_H-M   'P 1'
#
loop_
_entity.id
_entity.type
_entity.pdbx_description
1 polymer ?
#
loop_
_entity_poly.entity_id
_entity_poly.type
_entity_poly.pdbx_seq_one_letter_code
_entity_poly.pdbx_strand_id
1 'polypeptide(L)' 'MPVQTARASWFDRMPRIKQRFPHLQTRQAPSLLDDKDKFVAYLARTHHLTLTEAREEVEDFLYTESLHLELEHQFN' A
#
# COMPACT_ATOMS: atom_id res chain seq x y z
N MET A 1 -16.70 7.64 -21.91
CA MET A 1 -15.93 6.56 -21.25
C MET A 1 -15.52 7.03 -19.86
N PRO A 2 -16.14 6.61 -18.74
CA PRO A 2 -15.63 6.96 -17.42
C PRO A 2 -14.81 5.78 -16.88
N VAL A 3 -13.50 5.81 -17.08
CA VAL A 3 -12.55 4.90 -16.42
C VAL A 3 -11.81 5.70 -15.36
N GLN A 4 -12.48 6.03 -14.25
CA GLN A 4 -11.80 6.76 -13.18
C GLN A 4 -12.32 6.48 -11.76
N THR A 5 -13.20 5.49 -11.56
CA THR A 5 -13.84 5.24 -10.26
C THR A 5 -13.12 4.21 -9.38
N ALA A 6 -12.01 3.60 -9.84
CA ALA A 6 -11.35 2.51 -9.09
C ALA A 6 -10.09 2.91 -8.29
N ARG A 7 -9.47 4.08 -8.56
CA ARG A 7 -8.17 4.43 -7.95
C ARG A 7 -8.24 5.18 -6.61
N ALA A 8 -9.43 5.38 -6.05
CA ALA A 8 -9.61 5.94 -4.70
C ALA A 8 -9.80 4.86 -3.62
N SER A 9 -10.36 3.69 -3.96
CA SER A 9 -10.96 2.80 -2.96
C SER A 9 -10.01 2.02 -2.07
N TRP A 10 -8.73 1.88 -2.41
CA TRP A 10 -7.78 1.07 -1.64
C TRP A 10 -6.95 1.92 -0.67
N PHE A 11 -6.62 3.16 -1.05
CA PHE A 11 -6.01 4.14 -0.14
C PHE A 11 -6.94 4.49 1.02
N ASP A 12 -8.24 4.58 0.75
CA ASP A 12 -9.25 4.83 1.79
C ASP A 12 -9.36 3.66 2.79
N ARG A 13 -9.02 2.43 2.36
CA ARG A 13 -8.99 1.24 3.23
C ARG A 13 -7.70 1.10 4.02
N MET A 14 -6.65 1.82 3.65
CA MET A 14 -5.31 1.68 4.23
C MET A 14 -4.73 3.07 4.57
N PRO A 15 -5.35 3.84 5.46
CA PRO A 15 -4.97 5.23 5.72
C PRO A 15 -3.52 5.37 6.22
N ARG A 16 -2.97 4.32 6.84
CA ARG A 16 -1.61 4.28 7.39
C ARG A 16 -0.53 4.15 6.31
N ILE A 17 -0.90 3.82 5.07
CA ILE A 17 0.10 3.61 4.00
C ILE A 17 0.89 4.87 3.67
N LYS A 18 0.27 6.06 3.76
CA LYS A 18 0.98 7.33 3.57
C LYS A 18 1.93 7.67 4.71
N GLN A 19 1.65 7.17 5.93
CA GLN A 19 2.54 7.34 7.07
C GLN A 19 3.79 6.47 6.90
N ARG A 20 3.62 5.23 6.40
CA ARG A 20 4.73 4.31 6.13
C ARG A 20 5.57 4.72 4.91
N PHE A 21 4.92 5.20 3.85
CA PHE A 21 5.57 5.57 2.59
C PHE A 21 5.32 7.05 2.24
N PRO A 22 6.10 7.99 2.80
CA PRO A 22 5.83 9.44 2.71
C PRO A 22 5.96 10.03 1.30
N HIS A 23 6.63 9.35 0.35
CA HIS A 23 6.78 9.79 -1.04
C HIS A 23 5.79 9.09 -2.00
N LEU A 24 4.88 8.28 -1.46
CA LEU A 24 3.91 7.53 -2.24
C LEU A 24 2.86 8.46 -2.88
N GLN A 25 2.95 8.65 -4.19
CA GLN A 25 1.95 9.44 -4.93
C GLN A 25 0.69 8.62 -5.27
N THR A 26 -0.43 8.91 -4.60
CA THR A 26 -1.71 8.21 -4.77
C THR A 26 -2.22 8.13 -6.21
N ARG A 27 -1.99 9.18 -7.02
CA ARG A 27 -2.44 9.23 -8.42
C ARG A 27 -1.65 8.29 -9.33
N GLN A 28 -0.39 8.01 -9.00
CA GLN A 28 0.52 7.25 -9.84
C GLN A 28 0.74 5.82 -9.33
N ALA A 29 0.63 5.62 -8.01
CA ALA A 29 0.82 4.34 -7.36
C ALA A 29 -0.15 3.27 -7.90
N PRO A 30 0.36 2.10 -8.33
CA PRO A 30 -0.47 0.93 -8.59
C PRO A 30 -1.28 0.56 -7.35
N SER A 31 -2.38 -0.17 -7.54
CA SER A 31 -3.13 -0.71 -6.41
C SER A 31 -2.37 -1.89 -5.81
N LEU A 32 -2.04 -1.80 -4.51
CA LEU A 32 -1.40 -2.89 -3.78
C LEU A 32 -2.27 -4.16 -3.75
N LEU A 33 -3.60 -3.99 -3.77
CA LEU A 33 -4.56 -5.08 -3.73
C LEU A 33 -4.74 -5.77 -5.09
N ASP A 34 -4.55 -5.05 -6.19
CA ASP A 34 -4.72 -5.60 -7.54
C ASP A 34 -3.41 -6.18 -8.12
N ASP A 35 -2.28 -5.51 -7.88
CA ASP A 35 -0.99 -5.90 -8.46
C ASP A 35 0.18 -5.54 -7.52
N LYS A 36 0.44 -6.46 -6.58
CA LYS A 36 1.50 -6.32 -5.57
C LYS A 36 2.87 -6.14 -6.21
N ASP A 37 3.20 -6.88 -7.25
CA ASP A 37 4.54 -6.81 -7.87
C ASP A 37 4.77 -5.48 -8.59
N LYS A 38 3.76 -4.94 -9.28
CA LYS A 38 3.87 -3.57 -9.84
C LYS A 38 3.98 -2.52 -8.74
N PHE A 39 3.27 -2.68 -7.63
CA PHE A 39 3.40 -1.78 -6.48
C PHE A 39 4.81 -1.82 -5.89
N VAL A 40 5.36 -3.01 -5.66
CA VAL A 40 6.74 -3.21 -5.17
C VAL A 40 7.74 -2.55 -6.10
N ALA A 41 7.62 -2.76 -7.42
CA ALA A 41 8.51 -2.13 -8.39
C ALA A 41 8.39 -0.59 -8.39
N TYR A 42 7.18 -0.05 -8.22
CA TYR A 42 6.95 1.38 -8.07
C TYR A 42 7.56 1.91 -6.76
N LEU A 43 7.39 1.19 -5.65
CA LEU A 43 7.91 1.56 -4.34
C LEU A 43 9.44 1.58 -4.34
N ALA A 44 10.07 0.54 -4.89
CA ALA A 44 11.51 0.45 -5.08
C ALA A 44 12.07 1.69 -5.80
N ARG A 45 11.45 2.06 -6.92
CA ARG A 45 11.85 3.24 -7.70
C ARG A 45 11.62 4.56 -6.96
N THR A 46 10.53 4.66 -6.21
CA THR A 46 10.13 5.90 -5.52
C THR A 46 10.97 6.16 -4.28
N HIS A 47 11.41 5.11 -3.58
CA HIS A 47 12.16 5.19 -2.32
C HIS A 47 13.63 4.79 -2.45
N HIS A 48 14.12 4.58 -3.68
CA HIS A 48 15.49 4.10 -3.97
C HIS A 48 15.87 2.81 -3.23
N LEU A 49 14.92 1.89 -3.12
CA LEU A 49 15.12 0.57 -2.53
C LEU A 49 15.44 -0.46 -3.62
N THR A 50 16.09 -1.55 -3.24
CA THR A 50 16.10 -2.77 -4.04
C THR A 50 14.69 -3.37 -4.13
N LEU A 51 14.47 -4.24 -5.12
CA LEU A 51 13.19 -4.96 -5.24
C LEU A 51 12.92 -5.85 -4.02
N THR A 52 13.97 -6.37 -3.38
CA THR A 52 13.84 -7.19 -2.17
C THR A 52 13.41 -6.33 -0.99
N GLU A 53 14.11 -5.23 -0.71
CA GLU A 53 13.75 -4.32 0.38
C GLU A 53 12.33 -3.75 0.21
N ALA A 54 11.95 -3.37 -1.02
CA ALA A 54 10.60 -2.91 -1.28
C ALA A 54 9.54 -4.00 -1.07
N ARG A 55 9.86 -5.27 -1.34
CA ARG A 55 8.98 -6.40 -1.06
C ARG A 55 8.82 -6.63 0.43
N GLU A 56 9.93 -6.60 1.16
CA GLU A 56 9.96 -6.75 2.62
C GLU A 56 9.14 -5.65 3.30
N GLU A 57 9.32 -4.39 2.90
CA GLU A 57 8.54 -3.26 3.45
C GLU A 57 7.04 -3.39 3.18
N VAL A 58 6.66 -3.89 1.99
CA VAL A 58 5.24 -4.13 1.66
C VAL A 58 4.67 -5.25 2.52
N GLU A 59 5.42 -6.32 2.75
CA GLU A 59 4.99 -7.46 3.56
C GLU A 59 4.89 -7.09 5.04
N ASP A 60 5.86 -6.33 5.57
CA ASP A 60 5.83 -5.80 6.93
C ASP A 60 4.65 -4.85 7.16
N PHE A 61 4.37 -3.99 6.17
CA PHE A 61 3.20 -3.12 6.20
C PHE A 61 1.88 -3.91 6.24
N LEU A 62 1.72 -4.90 5.36
CA LEU A 62 0.51 -5.73 5.32
C LEU A 62 0.30 -6.52 6.61
N TYR A 63 1.37 -7.03 7.20
CA TYR A 63 1.33 -7.72 8.48
C TYR A 63 0.93 -6.78 9.63
N THR A 64 1.49 -5.58 9.67
CA THR A 64 1.11 -4.57 10.67
C THR A 64 -0.34 -4.14 10.51
N GLU A 65 -0.82 -4.01 9.27
CA GLU A 65 -2.22 -3.64 8.99
C GLU A 65 -3.18 -4.77 9.40
N SER A 66 -2.84 -6.05 9.18
CA SER A 66 -3.67 -7.15 9.67
C SER A 66 -3.75 -7.19 11.19
N LEU A 67 -2.65 -6.91 11.90
CA LEU A 67 -2.66 -6.80 13.37
C LEU A 67 -3.55 -5.65 13.86
N HIS A 68 -3.53 -4.50 13.19
CA HIS A 68 -4.45 -3.42 13.54
C HIS A 68 -5.91 -3.80 13.33
N LEU A 69 -6.24 -4.48 12.23
CA LEU A 69 -7.60 -4.93 11.96
C LEU A 69 -8.09 -5.95 12.99
N GLU A 70 -7.23 -6.88 13.41
CA GLU A 70 -7.54 -7.86 14.46
C GLU A 70 -7.80 -7.18 15.81
N LEU A 71 -6.97 -6.20 16.19
CA LEU A 71 -7.17 -5.43 17.41
C LEU A 71 -8.47 -4.61 17.37
N GLU A 72 -8.77 -3.95 16.26
CA GLU A 72 -10.03 -3.20 16.08
C GLU A 72 -11.25 -4.11 16.18
N HIS A 73 -11.17 -5.35 15.70
CA HIS A 73 -12.22 -6.36 15.84
C HIS A 73 -12.38 -6.91 17.26
N GLN A 74 -11.34 -6.85 18.10
CA GLN A 74 -11.37 -7.41 19.46
C GLN A 74 -11.93 -6.43 20.51
N PHE A 75 -12.01 -5.14 20.18
CA PHE A 75 -12.52 -4.06 21.04
C PHE A 75 -13.93 -3.55 20.66
N ASN A 76 -14.62 -4.26 19.76
CA ASN A 76 -15.96 -3.92 19.26
C ASN A 76 -16.93 -5.10 19.47
#